data_AF-A0A9E0HC74-F1
#
_entry.id   AF-A0A9E0HC74-F1
#
_cell.length_a   1.000
_cell.length_b   1.000
_cell.length_c   1.000
_cell.angle_alpha   90.00
_cell.angle_beta   90.00
_cell.angle_gamma   90.00
#
_symmetry.space_group_name_H-M   'P 1'
#
loop_
_entity.id
_entity.type
_entity.pdbx_description
1 polymer ?
#
loop_
_entity_poly.entity_id
_entity_poly.type
_entity_poly.pdbx_seq_one_letter_code
_entity_poly.pdbx_strand_id
1 'polypeptide(L)'
;MSFANRLLHPGARAGAAVAALAAWGCSTMDQPSTPPPTTPTPTATPPASPGLAVVHAVDVFAKSGSLVEVFGTYRVVAADKLERADAADRAAASGHAAIELGDGTRIHLQPPWHPDAVRGDAERTKFADQAVVVKGLLFDECPPPGDGRAYAKVACLHSELAIMARSTYDRLHGPR
;
A
#
# COMPACT_ATOMS: atom_id res chain seq x y z
N MET A 1 -14.87 -36.60 -27.91
CA MET A 1 -14.51 -35.95 -29.18
C MET A 1 -13.42 -34.95 -28.87
N SER A 2 -12.21 -35.23 -29.37
CA SER A 2 -10.96 -34.59 -28.99
C SER A 2 -10.55 -33.60 -30.08
N PHE A 3 -10.32 -32.34 -29.74
CA PHE A 3 -9.66 -31.38 -30.62
C PHE A 3 -8.45 -30.80 -29.90
N ALA A 4 -7.30 -31.45 -30.13
CA ALA A 4 -6.00 -30.85 -29.93
C ALA A 4 -5.79 -29.80 -31.02
N ASN A 5 -5.55 -28.54 -30.65
CA ASN A 5 -4.99 -27.58 -31.59
C ASN A 5 -3.67 -27.03 -31.03
N ARG A 6 -2.60 -27.45 -31.68
CA ARG A 6 -1.19 -27.20 -31.36
C ARG A 6 -0.70 -26.25 -32.45
N LEU A 7 -0.46 -24.99 -32.11
CA LEU A 7 0.26 -24.06 -32.98
C LEU A 7 1.54 -23.61 -32.28
N LEU A 8 2.62 -24.28 -32.65
CA LEU A 8 3.99 -23.76 -32.59
C LEU A 8 4.14 -22.67 -33.65
N HIS A 9 4.79 -21.55 -33.33
CA HIS A 9 6.11 -21.26 -33.91
C HIS A 9 6.78 -19.98 -33.35
N PRO A 10 8.12 -19.88 -33.52
CA PRO A 10 9.03 -19.02 -32.78
C PRO A 10 9.41 -17.74 -33.54
N GLY A 11 10.06 -16.80 -32.86
CA GLY A 11 10.76 -15.68 -33.48
C GLY A 11 11.16 -14.65 -32.44
N ALA A 12 12.39 -14.74 -31.91
CA ALA A 12 13.54 -13.98 -32.40
C ALA A 12 13.47 -12.48 -32.06
N ARG A 13 14.36 -12.02 -31.17
CA ARG A 13 15.49 -11.16 -31.57
C ARG A 13 16.38 -10.81 -30.37
N ALA A 14 17.65 -11.15 -30.53
CA ALA A 14 18.77 -10.64 -29.75
C ALA A 14 18.90 -9.12 -29.97
N GLY A 15 19.06 -8.38 -28.88
CA GLY A 15 19.30 -6.94 -28.88
C GLY A 15 20.55 -6.62 -28.07
N ALA A 16 21.64 -6.41 -28.81
CA ALA A 16 22.93 -5.80 -28.53
C ALA A 16 23.23 -5.31 -27.09
N ALA A 17 24.34 -5.83 -26.57
CA ALA A 17 25.17 -5.19 -25.56
C ALA A 17 25.68 -3.81 -26.06
N VAL A 18 25.65 -2.81 -25.18
CA VAL A 18 26.47 -1.60 -25.32
C VAL A 18 27.28 -1.45 -24.05
N ALA A 19 28.57 -1.77 -24.18
CA ALA A 19 29.61 -1.40 -23.24
C ALA A 19 29.94 0.09 -23.44
N ALA A 20 29.91 0.86 -22.36
CA ALA A 20 30.55 2.17 -22.31
C ALA A 20 31.54 2.17 -21.14
N LEU A 21 32.80 1.92 -21.52
CA LEU A 21 33.99 2.19 -20.73
C LEU A 21 34.34 3.69 -20.81
N ALA A 22 35.10 4.13 -19.80
CA ALA A 22 35.85 5.39 -19.68
C ALA A 22 35.07 6.61 -19.15
N ALA A 23 35.45 7.09 -17.97
CA ALA A 23 36.61 7.98 -17.84
C ALA A 23 36.99 8.17 -16.36
N TRP A 24 38.23 7.81 -16.02
CA TRP A 24 38.87 8.24 -14.79
C TRP A 24 39.50 9.61 -15.05
N GLY A 25 38.93 10.65 -14.48
CA GLY A 25 39.54 11.98 -14.41
C GLY A 25 40.10 12.20 -13.01
N CYS A 26 41.41 12.02 -12.84
CA CYS A 26 42.13 12.53 -11.68
C CYS A 26 42.19 14.07 -11.79
N SER A 27 41.41 14.77 -10.97
CA SER A 27 41.61 16.20 -10.71
C SER A 27 42.09 16.37 -9.27
N THR A 28 43.40 16.59 -9.15
CA THR A 28 44.04 17.09 -7.93
C THR A 28 43.78 18.59 -7.88
N MET A 29 42.86 19.04 -7.04
CA MET A 29 42.70 20.46 -6.70
C MET A 29 42.91 20.65 -5.20
N ASP A 30 43.66 21.71 -4.90
CA ASP A 30 44.06 22.24 -3.60
C ASP A 30 43.10 21.97 -2.46
N GLN A 31 43.69 21.49 -1.35
CA GLN A 31 43.02 21.21 -0.09
C GLN A 31 42.90 22.53 0.71
N PRO A 32 41.72 23.17 0.80
CA PRO A 32 41.55 24.36 1.64
C PRO A 32 41.74 23.97 3.12
N SER A 33 42.44 24.83 3.85
CA SER A 33 42.71 24.67 5.28
C SER A 33 41.42 24.43 6.07
N THR A 34 41.39 23.31 6.80
CA THR A 34 40.25 22.91 7.61
C THR A 34 40.06 23.87 8.79
N PRO A 35 38.84 24.39 9.02
CA PRO A 35 38.54 25.14 10.24
C PRO A 35 38.64 24.24 11.47
N PRO A 36 38.93 24.81 12.66
CA PRO A 36 39.02 24.06 13.91
C PRO A 36 37.70 23.32 14.21
N PRO A 37 37.76 22.17 14.92
CA PRO A 37 36.59 21.39 15.25
C PRO A 37 35.64 22.20 16.12
N THR A 38 34.52 22.63 15.55
CA THR A 38 33.39 23.17 16.32
C THR A 38 32.82 22.05 17.18
N THR A 39 32.80 22.26 18.49
CA THR A 39 32.09 21.39 19.44
C THR A 39 30.70 21.11 18.90
N PRO A 40 30.28 19.84 18.76
CA PRO A 40 28.95 19.53 18.24
C PRO A 40 27.93 20.10 19.21
N THR A 41 27.21 21.13 18.78
CA THR A 41 25.99 21.60 19.46
C THR A 41 25.11 20.37 19.65
N PRO A 42 24.62 20.07 20.87
CA PRO A 42 23.71 18.96 21.07
C PRO A 42 22.53 19.15 20.14
N THR A 43 22.44 18.29 19.11
CA THR A 43 21.33 18.25 18.17
C THR A 43 20.08 18.08 19.01
N ALA A 44 19.25 19.13 19.03
CA ALA A 44 17.97 19.10 19.71
C ALA A 44 17.25 17.83 19.25
N THR A 45 16.97 16.93 20.20
CA THR A 45 16.18 15.74 19.92
C THR A 45 14.86 16.23 19.33
N PRO A 46 14.54 15.89 18.07
CA PRO A 46 13.28 16.32 17.48
C PRO A 46 12.16 15.85 18.41
N PRO A 47 11.17 16.72 18.70
CA PRO A 47 10.04 16.33 19.54
C PRO A 47 9.45 15.06 18.96
N ALA A 48 9.27 14.04 19.80
CA ALA A 48 8.66 12.78 19.39
C ALA A 48 7.35 13.12 18.68
N SER A 49 7.28 12.90 17.37
CA SER A 49 6.05 13.10 16.62
C SER A 49 4.95 12.35 17.37
N PRO A 50 3.82 12.98 17.69
CA PRO A 50 2.73 12.31 18.38
C PRO A 50 2.40 11.05 17.57
N GLY A 51 2.66 9.89 18.17
CA GLY A 51 2.51 8.62 17.50
C GLY A 51 1.07 8.50 17.01
N LEU A 52 0.89 8.09 15.75
CA LEU A 52 -0.45 7.81 15.23
C LEU A 52 -1.11 6.74 16.09
N ALA A 53 -2.42 6.86 16.26
CA ALA A 53 -3.18 5.90 17.04
C ALA A 53 -3.18 4.54 16.33
N VAL A 54 -2.78 3.50 17.05
CA VAL A 54 -2.92 2.11 16.63
C VAL A 54 -4.38 1.72 16.77
N VAL A 55 -4.98 1.15 15.73
CA VAL A 55 -6.40 0.76 15.74
C VAL A 55 -6.53 -0.75 15.89
N HIS A 56 -7.24 -1.16 16.95
CA HIS A 56 -7.85 -2.49 17.03
C HIS A 56 -9.31 -2.42 16.59
N ALA A 57 -9.93 -3.57 16.34
CA ALA A 57 -11.31 -3.62 15.83
C ALA A 57 -12.32 -2.90 16.73
N VAL A 58 -12.14 -3.00 18.04
CA VAL A 58 -12.98 -2.31 19.04
C VAL A 58 -12.87 -0.78 18.98
N ASP A 59 -11.79 -0.26 18.39
CA ASP A 59 -11.50 1.17 18.34
C ASP A 59 -12.02 1.85 17.08
N VAL A 60 -12.49 1.10 16.08
CA VAL A 60 -12.84 1.64 14.75
C VAL A 60 -13.86 2.78 14.86
N PHE A 61 -14.90 2.60 15.68
CA PHE A 61 -15.90 3.64 15.92
C PHE A 61 -15.32 4.84 16.67
N ALA A 62 -14.55 4.59 17.73
CA ALA A 62 -13.97 5.64 18.57
C ALA A 62 -12.91 6.49 17.86
N LYS A 63 -12.35 5.98 16.75
CA LYS A 63 -11.30 6.63 15.95
C LYS A 63 -11.80 7.13 14.59
N SER A 64 -13.11 7.10 14.34
CA SER A 64 -13.68 7.68 13.12
C SER A 64 -13.33 9.17 13.00
N GLY A 65 -12.99 9.60 11.79
CA GLY A 65 -12.52 10.95 11.47
C GLY A 65 -11.07 11.25 11.91
N SER A 66 -10.29 10.26 12.36
CA SER A 66 -8.90 10.45 12.80
C SER A 66 -7.89 9.78 11.86
N LEU A 67 -6.69 10.36 11.77
CA LEU A 67 -5.56 9.76 11.06
C LEU A 67 -4.98 8.64 11.94
N VAL A 68 -4.94 7.43 11.41
CA VAL A 68 -4.61 6.22 12.18
C VAL A 68 -3.57 5.34 11.49
N GLU A 69 -2.98 4.43 12.25
CA GLU A 69 -2.22 3.28 11.75
C GLU A 69 -3.01 1.99 12.05
N VAL A 70 -3.37 1.28 11.00
CA VAL A 70 -4.11 0.02 11.07
C VAL A 70 -3.15 -1.14 10.80
N PHE A 71 -3.12 -2.10 11.72
CA PHE A 71 -2.31 -3.30 11.61
C PHE A 71 -3.20 -4.49 11.29
N GLY A 72 -2.92 -5.19 10.20
CA GLY A 72 -3.71 -6.35 9.81
C GLY A 72 -3.13 -7.08 8.62
N THR A 73 -3.94 -7.94 8.02
CA THR A 73 -3.58 -8.69 6.82
C THR A 73 -4.20 -8.04 5.61
N TYR A 74 -3.40 -7.77 4.57
CA TYR A 74 -3.93 -7.25 3.31
C TYR A 74 -4.72 -8.35 2.59
N ARG A 75 -5.99 -8.10 2.32
CA ARG A 75 -6.88 -8.98 1.57
C ARG A 75 -7.33 -8.27 0.31
N VAL A 76 -7.17 -8.95 -0.83
CA VAL A 76 -7.93 -8.58 -2.02
C VAL A 76 -9.37 -8.98 -1.73
N VAL A 77 -10.27 -8.01 -1.73
CA VAL A 77 -11.72 -8.22 -1.58
C VAL A 77 -12.21 -8.73 -2.94
N ALA A 78 -11.81 -9.94 -3.28
CA ALA A 78 -12.39 -10.67 -4.38
C ALA A 78 -13.78 -11.10 -3.93
N ALA A 79 -14.79 -10.77 -4.72
CA ALA A 79 -15.86 -11.68 -5.11
C ALA A 79 -16.67 -12.50 -4.08
N ASP A 80 -16.55 -12.32 -2.75
CA ASP A 80 -17.42 -13.05 -1.81
C ASP A 80 -18.91 -12.71 -2.05
N LYS A 81 -19.18 -11.49 -2.55
CA LYS A 81 -20.51 -11.09 -3.08
C LYS A 81 -20.73 -11.44 -4.56
N LEU A 82 -19.67 -11.76 -5.31
CA LEU A 82 -19.72 -11.96 -6.77
C LEU A 82 -19.89 -13.43 -7.18
N GLU A 83 -19.86 -14.40 -6.26
CA GLU A 83 -20.31 -15.76 -6.61
C GLU A 83 -21.73 -15.76 -7.18
N ARG A 84 -22.58 -14.82 -6.74
CA ARG A 84 -23.94 -14.60 -7.27
C ARG A 84 -24.07 -13.45 -8.27
N ALA A 85 -23.06 -12.61 -8.42
CA ALA A 85 -23.11 -11.52 -9.39
C ALA A 85 -22.74 -12.02 -10.79
N ASP A 86 -23.21 -11.33 -11.82
CA ASP A 86 -22.86 -11.67 -13.20
C ASP A 86 -21.38 -11.42 -13.49
N ALA A 87 -20.91 -11.90 -14.65
CA ALA A 87 -19.50 -11.81 -15.01
C ALA A 87 -19.00 -10.36 -15.18
N ALA A 88 -19.88 -9.42 -15.54
CA ALA A 88 -19.52 -8.02 -15.73
C ALA A 88 -19.32 -7.32 -14.36
N ASP A 89 -20.23 -7.56 -13.42
CA ASP A 89 -20.10 -7.10 -12.04
C ASP A 89 -18.89 -7.74 -11.35
N ARG A 90 -18.60 -9.01 -11.67
CA ARG A 90 -17.43 -9.72 -11.13
C ARG A 90 -16.12 -9.10 -11.58
N ALA A 91 -16.03 -8.70 -12.84
CA ALA A 91 -14.89 -7.97 -13.37
C ALA A 91 -14.77 -6.57 -12.73
N ALA A 92 -15.89 -5.86 -12.55
CA ALA A 92 -15.91 -4.52 -11.97
C ALA A 92 -15.52 -4.47 -10.48
N ALA A 93 -15.89 -5.49 -9.70
CA ALA A 93 -15.48 -5.59 -8.30
C ALA A 93 -14.13 -6.32 -8.09
N SER A 94 -13.57 -6.92 -9.15
CA SER A 94 -12.22 -7.48 -9.08
C SER A 94 -11.18 -6.37 -8.87
N GLY A 95 -10.44 -6.46 -7.77
CA GLY A 95 -9.32 -5.56 -7.50
C GLY A 95 -9.48 -4.60 -6.33
N HIS A 96 -10.61 -4.63 -5.62
CA HIS A 96 -10.74 -3.97 -4.33
C HIS A 96 -9.84 -4.63 -3.29
N ALA A 97 -9.38 -3.86 -2.31
CA ALA A 97 -8.61 -4.39 -1.20
C ALA A 97 -9.07 -3.80 0.13
N ALA A 98 -8.89 -4.61 1.18
CA ALA A 98 -9.20 -4.27 2.56
C ALA A 98 -8.09 -4.81 3.46
N ILE A 99 -8.02 -4.26 4.66
CA ILE A 99 -7.23 -4.81 5.75
C ILE A 99 -8.16 -5.62 6.64
N GLU A 100 -7.83 -6.90 6.80
CA GLU A 100 -8.48 -7.80 7.72
C GLU A 100 -7.73 -7.80 9.05
N LEU A 101 -8.43 -7.40 10.10
CA LEU A 101 -7.93 -7.40 11.48
C LEU A 101 -7.97 -8.82 12.06
N GLY A 102 -7.31 -9.03 13.19
CA GLY A 102 -7.20 -10.36 13.81
C GLY A 102 -8.52 -11.00 14.24
N ASP A 103 -9.59 -10.21 14.39
CA ASP A 103 -10.94 -10.65 14.69
C ASP A 103 -11.80 -10.91 13.44
N GLY A 104 -11.23 -10.72 12.25
CA GLY A 104 -11.94 -10.81 10.96
C GLY A 104 -12.63 -9.52 10.52
N THR A 105 -12.57 -8.44 11.32
CA THR A 105 -13.10 -7.14 10.91
C THR A 105 -12.34 -6.65 9.68
N ARG A 106 -13.07 -6.22 8.65
CA ARG A 106 -12.50 -5.71 7.39
C ARG A 106 -12.64 -4.20 7.29
N ILE A 107 -11.54 -3.51 7.10
CA ILE A 107 -11.48 -2.07 6.82
C ILE A 107 -11.07 -1.90 5.37
N HIS A 108 -11.97 -1.38 4.54
CA HIS A 108 -11.68 -1.14 3.12
C HIS A 108 -10.61 -0.06 2.96
N LEU A 109 -9.71 -0.21 1.99
CA LEU A 109 -8.66 0.78 1.78
C LEU A 109 -9.19 2.09 1.18
N GLN A 110 -10.33 2.06 0.51
CA GLN A 110 -11.06 3.21 -0.04
C GLN A 110 -12.56 2.86 -0.05
N PRO A 111 -13.46 3.86 -0.15
CA PRO A 111 -14.87 3.61 -0.41
C PRO A 111 -15.04 2.72 -1.66
N PRO A 112 -15.87 1.66 -1.62
CA PRO A 112 -15.99 0.70 -2.73
C PRO A 112 -16.42 1.29 -4.08
N TRP A 113 -17.00 2.49 -4.06
CA TRP A 113 -17.46 3.20 -5.23
C TRP A 113 -16.41 4.15 -5.83
N HIS A 114 -15.28 4.35 -5.13
CA HIS A 114 -14.20 5.25 -5.53
C HIS A 114 -13.28 4.57 -6.56
N PRO A 115 -12.83 5.25 -7.63
CA PRO A 115 -11.96 4.63 -8.64
C PRO A 115 -10.66 4.07 -8.04
N ASP A 116 -10.05 4.79 -7.09
CA ASP A 116 -8.81 4.35 -6.41
C ASP A 116 -8.99 3.15 -5.46
N ALA A 117 -10.23 2.69 -5.28
CA ALA A 117 -10.50 1.46 -4.56
C ALA A 117 -10.05 0.23 -5.35
N VAL A 118 -9.96 0.34 -6.68
CA VAL A 118 -9.34 -0.66 -7.54
C VAL A 118 -7.83 -0.51 -7.45
N ARG A 119 -7.17 -1.44 -6.76
CA ARG A 119 -5.72 -1.43 -6.57
C ARG A 119 -5.01 -2.06 -7.75
N GLY A 120 -3.85 -1.56 -8.15
CA GLY A 120 -3.08 -2.13 -9.28
C GLY A 120 -2.55 -3.54 -9.01
N ASP A 121 -2.39 -4.35 -10.07
CA ASP A 121 -1.89 -5.73 -9.99
C ASP A 121 -0.58 -5.88 -9.23
N ALA A 122 0.36 -4.95 -9.45
CA ALA A 122 1.65 -4.95 -8.78
C ALA A 122 1.52 -4.82 -7.26
N GLU A 123 0.61 -3.95 -6.78
CA GLU A 123 0.35 -3.79 -5.36
C GLU A 123 -0.32 -5.02 -4.78
N ARG A 124 -1.39 -5.50 -5.43
CA ARG A 124 -2.15 -6.67 -5.00
C ARG A 124 -1.24 -7.89 -4.88
N THR A 125 -0.41 -8.13 -5.89
CA THR A 125 0.56 -9.24 -5.88
C THR A 125 1.61 -9.07 -4.79
N LYS A 126 2.08 -7.84 -4.56
CA LYS A 126 3.11 -7.55 -3.57
C LYS A 126 2.63 -7.79 -2.14
N PHE A 127 1.39 -7.39 -1.82
CA PHE A 127 0.88 -7.39 -0.46
C PHE A 127 -0.16 -8.48 -0.17
N ALA A 128 -0.67 -9.20 -1.16
CA ALA A 128 -1.66 -10.26 -0.96
C ALA A 128 -1.27 -11.20 0.20
N ASP A 129 -2.19 -11.32 1.17
CA ASP A 129 -2.08 -12.17 2.34
C ASP A 129 -0.90 -11.86 3.27
N GLN A 130 -0.26 -10.69 3.10
CA GLN A 130 0.82 -10.24 3.96
C GLN A 130 0.30 -9.41 5.14
N ALA A 131 1.01 -9.51 6.26
CA ALA A 131 0.86 -8.57 7.36
C ALA A 131 1.37 -7.19 6.93
N VAL A 132 0.50 -6.19 7.01
CA VAL A 132 0.77 -4.81 6.60
C VAL A 132 0.39 -3.82 7.69
N VAL A 133 0.96 -2.63 7.57
CA VAL A 133 0.52 -1.43 8.29
C VAL A 133 0.00 -0.46 7.25
N VAL A 134 -1.22 0.04 7.47
CA VAL A 134 -1.83 1.05 6.61
C VAL A 134 -2.10 2.30 7.40
N LYS A 135 -1.62 3.43 6.88
CA LYS A 135 -1.94 4.76 7.38
C LYS A 135 -3.04 5.37 6.52
N GLY A 136 -4.02 6.02 7.15
CA GLY A 136 -5.07 6.76 6.46
C GLY A 136 -6.08 7.38 7.43
N LEU A 137 -7.02 8.19 6.91
CA LEU A 137 -8.12 8.74 7.68
C LEU A 137 -9.19 7.65 7.84
N LEU A 138 -9.47 7.22 9.05
CA LEU A 138 -10.45 6.16 9.31
C LEU A 138 -11.86 6.72 9.37
N PHE A 139 -12.79 6.00 8.73
CA PHE A 139 -14.22 6.18 8.88
C PHE A 139 -14.84 4.86 9.29
N ASP A 140 -15.69 4.90 10.31
CA ASP A 140 -16.51 3.77 10.75
C ASP A 140 -17.55 3.37 9.69
N GLU A 141 -18.03 4.34 8.91
CA GLU A 141 -18.85 4.13 7.72
C GLU A 141 -18.30 4.96 6.56
N CYS A 142 -18.07 4.33 5.40
CA CYS A 142 -17.67 5.04 4.21
C CYS A 142 -18.66 6.14 3.83
N PRO A 143 -18.18 7.28 3.33
CA PRO A 143 -19.04 8.35 2.87
C PRO A 143 -20.01 7.84 1.78
N PRO A 144 -21.24 8.39 1.72
CA PRO A 144 -22.18 8.06 0.68
C PRO A 144 -21.64 8.51 -0.69
N PRO A 145 -21.95 7.78 -1.77
CA PRO A 145 -21.54 8.17 -3.10
C PRO A 145 -22.29 9.43 -3.55
N GLY A 146 -21.60 10.33 -4.27
CA GLY A 146 -22.16 11.62 -4.68
C GLY A 146 -23.31 11.54 -5.70
N ASP A 147 -23.50 10.39 -6.34
CA ASP A 147 -24.59 10.10 -7.28
C ASP A 147 -25.85 9.56 -6.59
N GLY A 148 -25.83 9.34 -5.26
CA GLY A 148 -26.96 8.85 -4.49
C GLY A 148 -27.28 7.36 -4.69
N ARG A 149 -26.40 6.57 -5.34
CA ARG A 149 -26.64 5.12 -5.48
C ARG A 149 -26.59 4.40 -4.14
N ALA A 150 -27.30 3.28 -4.05
CA ALA A 150 -27.22 2.41 -2.88
C ALA A 150 -25.77 1.91 -2.67
N TYR A 151 -25.31 1.89 -1.42
CA TYR A 151 -23.96 1.46 -1.07
C TYR A 151 -23.96 0.63 0.22
N ALA A 152 -22.90 -0.16 0.40
CA ALA A 152 -22.70 -0.93 1.62
C ALA A 152 -22.09 -0.04 2.72
N LYS A 153 -22.68 -0.07 3.91
CA LYS A 153 -22.12 0.54 5.12
C LYS A 153 -20.97 -0.31 5.63
N VAL A 154 -19.75 0.08 5.28
CA VAL A 154 -18.51 -0.60 5.67
C VAL A 154 -17.52 0.43 6.17
N ALA A 155 -16.64 0.04 7.10
CA ALA A 155 -15.53 0.89 7.50
C ALA A 155 -14.52 1.03 6.36
N CYS A 156 -13.94 2.21 6.22
CA CYS A 156 -12.84 2.41 5.29
C CYS A 156 -11.81 3.41 5.78
N LEU A 157 -10.63 3.28 5.21
CA LEU A 157 -9.62 4.33 5.17
C LEU A 157 -9.88 5.20 3.94
N HIS A 158 -9.66 6.50 4.08
CA HIS A 158 -9.72 7.45 2.98
C HIS A 158 -8.58 8.46 3.14
N SER A 159 -8.09 8.99 2.01
CA SER A 159 -6.98 9.96 1.96
C SER A 159 -5.66 9.50 2.61
N GLU A 160 -4.54 10.08 2.15
CA GLU A 160 -3.20 9.84 2.71
C GLU A 160 -2.80 8.36 2.86
N LEU A 161 -3.33 7.49 2.00
CA LEU A 161 -3.10 6.06 2.08
C LEU A 161 -1.64 5.72 1.83
N ALA A 162 -1.00 5.19 2.86
CA ALA A 162 0.32 4.60 2.77
C ALA A 162 0.27 3.15 3.28
N ILE A 163 0.69 2.22 2.44
CA ILE A 163 0.71 0.78 2.75
C ILE A 163 2.16 0.33 2.83
N MET A 164 2.51 -0.32 3.92
CA MET A 164 3.85 -0.85 4.15
C MET A 164 3.77 -2.26 4.72
N ALA A 165 4.72 -3.13 4.33
CA ALA A 165 4.86 -4.44 4.94
C ALA A 165 5.21 -4.27 6.43
N ARG A 166 4.61 -5.10 7.30
CA ARG A 166 4.83 -5.03 8.75
C ARG A 166 6.31 -5.12 9.12
N SER A 167 7.06 -6.00 8.46
CA SER A 167 8.50 -6.16 8.68
C SER A 167 9.31 -4.89 8.38
N THR A 168 8.90 -4.12 7.37
CA THR A 168 9.52 -2.81 7.07
C THR A 168 9.15 -1.78 8.13
N TYR A 169 7.89 -1.76 8.57
CA TYR A 169 7.45 -0.89 9.67
C TYR A 169 8.27 -1.14 10.95
N ASP A 170 8.37 -2.40 11.37
CA ASP A 170 9.08 -2.78 12.60
C ASP A 170 10.58 -2.44 12.52
N ARG A 171 11.19 -2.52 11.33
CA ARG A 171 12.58 -2.08 11.13
C ARG A 171 12.76 -0.57 11.32
N LEU A 172 11.77 0.22 10.92
CA LEU A 172 11.83 1.68 10.98
C LEU A 172 11.43 2.24 12.35
N HIS A 173 10.48 1.58 13.03
CA HIS A 173 9.84 2.10 14.24
C HIS A 173 10.10 1.25 15.50
N GLY A 174 10.79 0.12 15.36
CA GLY A 174 10.92 -0.89 16.40
C GLY A 174 9.71 -1.83 16.43
N PRO A 175 9.86 -3.04 17.02
CA PRO A 175 8.75 -3.96 17.19
C PRO A 175 7.71 -3.35 18.12
N ARG A 176 6.43 -3.40 17.71
CA ARG A 176 5.27 -3.04 18.52
C ARG A 176 4.43 -4.27 18.83
#